data_AF-A0A540LSW9-F1
#
_entry.id   AF-A0A540LSW9-F1
#
_cell.length_a   1.000
_cell.length_b   1.000
_cell.length_c   1.000
_cell.angle_alpha   90.00
_cell.angle_beta   90.00
_cell.angle_gamma   90.00
#
_symmetry.space_group_name_H-M   'P 1'
#
loop_
_entity.id
_entity.type
_entity.pdbx_description
1 polymer ?
#
loop_
_entity_poly.entity_id
_entity_poly.type
_entity_poly.pdbx_seq_one_letter_code
_entity_poly.pdbx_strand_id
1 'polypeptide(L)'
;MAWNAFKLCTALRALGYVMVLVVVAIVGVTYYAVVLVNYLPSILSGGVNFVIAFPLLILFHFLLVMLLWSYFNVVLTDPGRVPPNWRPAIDEETGDEAPLVGSDQSTMVFGTDMWYWFIPAYSEEDLRRIPALQGIDYPTRPELNALQPL
;
A
#
# COMPACT_ATOMS: atom_id res chain seq x y z
N MET A 1 -40.39 -6.62 1.12
CA MET A 1 -39.27 -7.03 2.00
C MET A 1 -38.11 -6.09 1.75
N ALA A 2 -37.84 -5.17 2.68
CA ALA A 2 -36.78 -4.18 2.55
C ALA A 2 -35.42 -4.87 2.73
N TRP A 3 -34.58 -4.82 1.69
CA TRP A 3 -33.24 -5.40 1.71
C TRP A 3 -32.32 -4.49 2.53
N ASN A 4 -31.79 -5.00 3.65
CA ASN A 4 -30.93 -4.20 4.54
C ASN A 4 -29.53 -4.04 3.93
N ALA A 5 -29.24 -2.87 3.36
CA ALA A 5 -27.90 -2.52 2.85
C ALA A 5 -26.78 -2.73 3.90
N PHE A 6 -27.10 -2.62 5.19
CA PHE A 6 -26.18 -2.93 6.29
C PHE A 6 -25.70 -4.39 6.31
N LYS A 7 -26.53 -5.37 5.92
CA LYS A 7 -26.10 -6.78 5.79
C LYS A 7 -25.14 -6.98 4.61
N LEU A 8 -25.30 -6.19 3.54
CA LEU A 8 -24.44 -6.23 2.36
C LEU A 8 -23.03 -5.69 2.68
N CYS A 9 -22.91 -4.63 3.47
CA CYS A 9 -21.60 -4.14 3.95
C CYS A 9 -20.86 -5.15 4.85
N THR A 10 -21.58 -5.91 5.70
CA THR A 10 -20.96 -7.02 6.46
C THR A 10 -20.46 -8.14 5.52
N ALA A 11 -21.21 -8.44 4.46
CA ALA A 11 -20.79 -9.40 3.43
C ALA A 11 -19.60 -8.89 2.59
N LEU A 12 -19.53 -7.59 2.28
CA LEU A 12 -18.37 -6.97 1.63
C LEU A 12 -17.12 -7.01 2.54
N ARG A 13 -17.27 -6.86 3.85
CA ARG A 13 -16.15 -7.05 4.79
C ARG A 13 -15.69 -8.50 4.84
N ALA A 14 -16.61 -9.46 4.75
CA ALA A 14 -16.28 -10.89 4.63
C ALA A 14 -15.60 -11.22 3.28
N LEU A 15 -15.98 -10.56 2.19
CA LEU A 15 -15.32 -10.68 0.88
C LEU A 15 -13.83 -10.30 0.96
N GLY A 16 -13.49 -9.27 1.74
CA GLY A 16 -12.09 -8.90 1.99
C GLY A 16 -11.27 -10.02 2.65
N TYR A 17 -11.87 -10.77 3.58
CA TYR A 17 -11.21 -11.92 4.21
C TYR A 17 -11.07 -13.13 3.28
N VAL A 18 -11.90 -13.26 2.24
CA VAL A 18 -11.74 -14.34 1.24
C VAL A 18 -10.40 -14.21 0.52
N MET A 19 -10.02 -12.98 0.12
CA MET A 19 -8.71 -12.75 -0.50
C MET A 19 -7.57 -13.12 0.45
N VAL A 20 -7.71 -12.81 1.74
CA VAL A 20 -6.73 -13.19 2.76
C VAL A 20 -6.56 -14.70 2.88
N LEU A 21 -7.67 -15.44 2.89
CA LEU A 21 -7.64 -16.90 2.93
C LEU A 21 -7.01 -17.52 1.68
N VAL A 22 -7.24 -16.95 0.50
CA VAL A 22 -6.61 -17.40 -0.75
C VAL A 22 -5.09 -17.26 -0.67
N VAL A 23 -4.59 -16.11 -0.20
CA VAL A 23 -3.14 -15.89 -0.04
C VAL A 23 -2.55 -16.89 0.96
N VAL A 24 -3.18 -17.07 2.12
CA VAL A 24 -2.72 -18.03 3.13
C VAL A 24 -2.74 -19.47 2.59
N ALA A 25 -3.76 -19.83 1.80
CA ALA A 25 -3.85 -21.15 1.18
C ALA A 25 -2.71 -21.37 0.17
N ILE A 26 -2.41 -20.40 -0.69
CA ILE A 26 -1.29 -20.49 -1.65
C ILE A 26 0.05 -20.63 -0.90
N VAL A 27 0.27 -19.85 0.15
CA VAL A 27 1.47 -19.95 0.99
C VAL A 27 1.55 -21.33 1.67
N GLY A 28 0.43 -21.86 2.16
CA GLY A 28 0.37 -23.19 2.77
C GLY A 28 0.67 -24.32 1.79
N VAL A 29 0.12 -24.26 0.58
CA VAL A 29 0.38 -25.26 -0.48
C VAL A 29 1.84 -25.22 -0.93
N THR A 30 2.39 -24.02 -1.13
CA THR A 30 3.81 -23.89 -1.51
C THR A 30 4.74 -24.35 -0.39
N TYR A 31 4.43 -24.04 0.87
CA TYR A 31 5.15 -24.58 2.03
C TYR A 31 5.15 -26.11 2.05
N TYR A 32 3.97 -26.73 1.89
CA TYR A 32 3.84 -28.19 1.84
C TYR A 32 4.70 -28.79 0.72
N ALA A 33 4.62 -28.23 -0.49
CA ALA A 33 5.37 -28.73 -1.63
C ALA A 33 6.89 -28.60 -1.42
N VAL A 34 7.37 -27.43 -0.98
CA VAL A 34 8.80 -27.19 -0.78
C VAL A 34 9.33 -28.04 0.38
N VAL A 35 8.72 -27.94 1.56
CA VAL A 35 9.28 -28.54 2.77
C VAL A 35 9.04 -30.04 2.80
N LEU A 36 7.80 -30.51 2.64
CA LEU A 36 7.45 -31.91 2.87
C LEU A 36 7.70 -32.79 1.64
N VAL A 37 7.45 -32.30 0.43
CA VAL A 37 7.59 -33.12 -0.78
C VAL A 37 9.04 -33.12 -1.31
N ASN A 38 9.71 -31.96 -1.32
CA ASN A 38 11.04 -31.84 -1.93
C ASN A 38 12.19 -32.02 -0.92
N TYR A 39 12.18 -31.25 0.17
CA TYR A 39 13.35 -31.20 1.06
C TYR A 39 13.29 -32.19 2.24
N LEU A 40 12.12 -32.62 2.69
CA LEU A 40 12.01 -33.61 3.78
C LEU A 40 12.64 -34.96 3.41
N PRO A 41 12.39 -35.56 2.22
CA PRO A 41 13.09 -36.78 1.82
C PRO A 41 14.60 -36.58 1.74
N SER A 42 15.03 -35.40 1.27
CA SER A 42 16.44 -35.02 1.17
C SER A 42 17.13 -34.92 2.53
N ILE A 43 16.39 -34.54 3.58
CA ILE A 43 16.88 -34.55 4.97
C ILE A 43 16.94 -35.98 5.50
N LEU A 44 15.89 -36.78 5.28
CA LEU A 44 15.78 -38.14 5.82
C LEU A 44 16.75 -39.12 5.17
N SER A 45 17.03 -38.97 3.87
CA SER A 45 17.99 -39.80 3.14
C SER A 45 19.45 -39.53 3.54
N GLY A 46 19.72 -38.38 4.16
CA GLY A 46 21.07 -37.95 4.53
C GLY A 46 21.98 -37.68 3.32
N GLY A 47 23.29 -37.61 3.57
CA GLY A 47 24.33 -37.40 2.56
C GLY A 47 24.55 -35.94 2.18
N VAL A 48 25.10 -35.69 0.98
CA VAL A 48 25.42 -34.33 0.49
C VAL A 48 24.18 -33.46 0.31
N ASN A 49 23.03 -34.08 0.00
CA ASN A 49 21.76 -33.38 -0.16
C ASN A 49 21.27 -32.78 1.16
N PHE A 50 21.57 -33.41 2.31
CA PHE A 50 21.26 -32.85 3.62
C PHE A 50 22.04 -31.55 3.89
N VAL A 51 23.33 -31.53 3.56
CA VAL A 51 24.21 -30.37 3.79
C VAL A 51 23.73 -29.14 3.01
N ILE A 52 23.11 -29.36 1.84
CA ILE A 52 22.54 -28.30 1.00
C ILE A 52 21.11 -27.96 1.45
N ALA A 53 20.27 -28.97 1.71
CA ALA A 53 18.86 -28.78 2.07
C ALA A 53 18.68 -28.05 3.41
N PHE A 54 19.54 -28.34 4.39
CA PHE A 54 19.42 -27.78 5.74
C PHE A 54 19.53 -26.24 5.79
N PRO A 55 20.60 -25.60 5.27
CA PRO A 55 20.69 -24.13 5.25
C PRO A 55 19.62 -23.48 4.36
N LEU A 56 19.24 -24.13 3.24
CA LEU A 56 18.16 -23.63 2.38
C LEU A 56 16.81 -23.62 3.11
N LEU A 57 16.50 -24.66 3.88
CA LEU A 57 15.28 -24.71 4.68
C LEU A 57 15.28 -23.68 5.81
N ILE A 58 16.42 -23.43 6.46
CA ILE A 58 16.53 -22.37 7.47
C ILE A 58 16.25 -21.01 6.84
N LEU A 59 16.91 -20.69 5.71
CA LEU A 59 16.69 -19.44 5.00
C LEU A 59 15.23 -19.31 4.55
N PHE A 60 14.65 -20.38 4.00
CA PHE A 60 13.27 -20.41 3.58
C PHE A 60 12.29 -20.13 4.73
N HIS A 61 12.48 -20.75 5.90
CA HIS A 61 11.62 -20.49 7.06
C HIS A 61 11.78 -19.06 7.59
N PHE A 62 13.01 -18.54 7.62
CA PHE A 62 13.24 -17.15 8.00
C PHE A 62 12.48 -16.18 7.08
N LEU A 63 12.59 -16.37 5.76
CA LEU A 63 11.86 -15.57 4.77
C LEU A 63 10.35 -15.76 4.87
N LEU A 64 9.88 -16.98 5.12
CA LEU A 64 8.45 -17.28 5.31
C LEU A 64 7.88 -16.57 6.53
N VAL A 65 8.61 -16.57 7.65
CA VAL A 65 8.23 -15.86 8.87
C VAL A 65 8.16 -14.36 8.59
N MET A 66 9.16 -13.79 7.90
CA MET A 66 9.15 -12.37 7.50
C MET A 66 7.99 -12.03 6.55
N LEU A 67 7.68 -12.92 5.60
CA LEU A 67 6.54 -12.76 4.68
C LEU A 67 5.22 -12.75 5.44
N LEU A 68 4.97 -13.76 6.28
CA LEU A 68 3.72 -13.86 7.04
C LEU A 68 3.60 -12.70 8.03
N TRP A 69 4.69 -12.36 8.72
CA TRP A 69 4.72 -11.23 9.65
C TRP A 69 4.35 -9.93 8.94
N SER A 70 5.01 -9.59 7.83
CA SER A 70 4.71 -8.35 7.10
C SER A 70 3.29 -8.35 6.54
N TYR A 71 2.83 -9.47 5.98
CA TYR A 71 1.48 -9.62 5.47
C TYR A 71 0.41 -9.40 6.55
N PHE A 72 0.55 -10.04 7.71
CA PHE A 72 -0.41 -9.85 8.80
C PHE A 72 -0.36 -8.45 9.38
N ASN A 73 0.80 -7.79 9.45
CA ASN A 73 0.85 -6.39 9.86
C ASN A 73 0.06 -5.51 8.88
N VAL A 74 0.15 -5.72 7.57
CA VAL A 74 -0.66 -4.97 6.60
C VAL A 74 -2.16 -5.25 6.75
N VAL A 75 -2.54 -6.52 6.88
CA VAL A 75 -3.96 -6.91 6.95
C VAL A 75 -4.63 -6.49 8.27
N LEU A 76 -3.88 -6.46 9.38
CA LEU A 76 -4.41 -6.17 10.71
C LEU A 76 -4.25 -4.70 11.14
N THR A 77 -3.41 -3.92 10.46
CA THR A 77 -3.21 -2.51 10.78
C THR A 77 -4.40 -1.68 10.29
N ASP A 78 -4.98 -0.88 11.19
CA ASP A 78 -6.02 0.09 10.85
C ASP A 78 -5.41 1.15 9.90
N PRO A 79 -6.02 1.43 8.73
CA PRO A 79 -5.53 2.46 7.79
C PRO A 79 -5.51 3.88 8.38
N GLY A 80 -6.01 4.06 9.60
CA GLY A 80 -6.05 5.34 10.29
C GLY A 80 -7.38 6.03 10.06
N ARG A 81 -7.69 6.99 10.94
CA ARG A 81 -8.91 7.78 10.89
C ARG A 81 -8.58 9.23 10.63
N VAL A 82 -9.50 9.91 9.95
CA VAL A 82 -9.43 11.35 9.75
C VAL A 82 -9.52 12.05 11.13
N PRO A 83 -8.64 13.04 11.41
CA PRO A 83 -8.69 13.81 12.65
C PRO A 83 -10.06 14.50 12.89
N PRO A 84 -10.53 14.64 14.14
CA PRO A 84 -11.88 15.14 14.45
C PRO A 84 -12.17 16.58 13.99
N ASN A 85 -11.13 17.38 13.78
CA ASN A 85 -11.18 18.78 13.37
C ASN A 85 -10.80 19.00 11.89
N TRP A 86 -10.65 17.92 11.12
CA TRP A 86 -10.34 18.02 9.69
C TRP A 86 -11.55 18.60 8.94
N ARG A 87 -11.30 19.63 8.14
CA ARG A 87 -12.27 20.23 7.23
C ARG A 87 -11.59 20.48 5.89
N PRO A 88 -12.17 20.07 4.75
CA PRO A 88 -11.70 20.50 3.44
C PRO A 88 -11.72 22.03 3.39
N ALA A 89 -10.67 22.65 2.85
CA ALA A 89 -10.63 24.10 2.64
C ALA A 89 -11.56 24.55 1.51
N ILE A 90 -11.96 23.62 0.64
CA ILE A 90 -12.79 23.84 -0.54
C ILE A 90 -13.72 22.62 -0.65
N ASP A 91 -15.00 22.85 -0.87
CA ASP A 91 -15.98 21.82 -1.20
C ASP A 91 -15.79 21.42 -2.67
N GLU A 92 -15.11 20.30 -2.91
CA GLU A 92 -14.92 19.71 -4.25
C GLU A 92 -16.24 19.30 -4.95
N GLU A 93 -17.40 19.48 -4.30
CA GLU A 93 -18.72 19.23 -4.88
C GLU A 93 -19.28 20.45 -5.65
N THR A 94 -18.69 21.65 -5.47
CA THR A 94 -18.97 22.78 -6.35
C THR A 94 -18.15 22.61 -7.62
N GLY A 95 -18.79 21.98 -8.61
CA GLY A 95 -18.30 21.76 -9.97
C GLY A 95 -18.09 23.06 -10.76
N ASP A 96 -17.25 23.96 -10.24
CA ASP A 96 -16.64 24.98 -11.05
C ASP A 96 -15.55 24.30 -11.86
N GLU A 97 -15.85 24.10 -13.14
CA GLU A 97 -14.90 23.75 -14.18
C GLU A 97 -13.80 24.83 -14.25
N ALA A 98 -12.89 24.81 -13.28
CA ALA A 98 -11.71 25.64 -13.27
C ALA A 98 -10.83 25.16 -14.43
N PRO A 99 -10.29 26.07 -15.26
CA PRO A 99 -9.52 25.71 -16.43
C PRO A 99 -8.10 25.31 -16.03
N LEU A 100 -7.96 24.22 -15.26
CA LEU A 100 -6.69 23.51 -15.09
C LEU A 100 -6.72 22.30 -16.02
N VAL A 101 -6.65 22.61 -17.31
CA VAL A 101 -6.60 21.64 -18.40
C VAL A 101 -5.31 20.83 -18.28
N GLY A 102 -5.42 19.61 -17.74
CA GLY A 102 -4.61 18.42 -18.06
C GLY A 102 -3.10 18.42 -17.75
N SER A 103 -2.34 19.46 -18.10
CA SER A 103 -0.88 19.50 -18.00
C SER A 103 -0.40 19.75 -16.57
N ASP A 104 -1.06 20.64 -15.85
CA ASP A 104 -0.57 21.17 -14.58
C ASP A 104 -0.79 20.20 -13.41
N GLN A 105 -1.80 19.32 -13.51
CA GLN A 105 -2.01 18.25 -12.53
C GLN A 105 -0.97 17.14 -12.66
N SER A 106 -0.65 16.71 -13.87
CA SER A 106 0.38 15.68 -14.08
C SER A 106 1.74 16.15 -13.59
N THR A 107 2.12 17.40 -13.87
CA THR A 107 3.39 17.95 -13.39
C THR A 107 3.41 18.19 -11.88
N MET A 108 2.25 18.48 -11.27
CA MET A 108 2.13 18.58 -9.82
C MET A 108 2.35 17.23 -9.12
N VAL A 109 1.78 16.15 -9.65
CA VAL A 109 1.86 14.82 -9.02
C VAL A 109 3.19 14.14 -9.34
N PHE A 110 3.70 14.30 -10.55
CA PHE A 110 4.83 13.52 -11.06
C PHE A 110 6.11 14.31 -11.26
N GLY A 111 6.06 15.62 -11.06
CA GLY A 111 7.20 16.50 -11.28
C GLY A 111 7.27 17.01 -12.70
N THR A 112 8.14 18.01 -12.88
CA THR A 112 8.31 18.69 -14.18
C THR A 112 9.21 17.90 -15.13
N ASP A 113 10.07 17.03 -14.60
CA ASP A 113 11.03 16.24 -15.34
C ASP A 113 10.49 14.83 -15.68
N MET A 114 10.12 14.61 -16.93
CA MET A 114 9.56 13.33 -17.42
C MET A 114 10.47 12.10 -17.19
N TRP A 115 11.79 12.29 -17.11
CA TRP A 115 12.74 11.20 -16.84
C TRP A 115 12.59 10.61 -15.43
N TYR A 116 12.23 11.45 -14.45
CA TYR A 116 12.02 11.03 -13.07
C TYR A 116 10.64 10.38 -12.88
N TRP A 117 9.80 10.36 -13.91
CA TRP A 117 8.49 9.73 -13.82
C TRP A 117 8.55 8.21 -13.62
N PHE A 118 9.63 7.58 -14.11
CA PHE A 118 9.84 6.12 -14.07
C PHE A 118 10.73 5.67 -12.90
N ILE A 119 11.20 6.59 -12.06
CA ILE A 119 12.11 6.32 -10.95
C ILE A 119 11.51 6.96 -9.70
N PRO A 120 11.43 6.29 -8.54
CA PRO A 120 10.89 6.88 -7.32
C PRO A 120 11.91 7.86 -6.70
N ALA A 121 12.23 8.93 -7.43
CA ALA A 121 13.18 9.97 -7.07
C ALA A 121 12.65 11.32 -7.59
N TYR A 122 12.78 12.36 -6.77
CA TYR A 122 12.39 13.72 -7.15
C TYR A 122 13.62 14.48 -7.66
N SER A 123 13.42 15.42 -8.60
CA SER A 123 14.50 16.32 -9.00
C SER A 123 14.82 17.30 -7.86
N GLU A 124 16.07 17.75 -7.76
CA GLU A 124 16.51 18.72 -6.73
C GLU A 124 15.71 20.03 -6.81
N GLU A 125 15.32 20.42 -8.02
CA GLU A 125 14.52 21.62 -8.27
C GLU A 125 13.05 21.43 -7.80
N ASP A 126 12.47 20.25 -8.00
CA ASP A 126 11.13 19.93 -7.47
C ASP A 126 11.15 19.77 -5.94
N LEU A 127 12.16 19.12 -5.36
CA LEU A 127 12.35 19.04 -3.90
C LEU A 127 12.38 20.41 -3.24
N ARG A 128 12.99 21.40 -3.89
CA ARG A 128 13.05 22.79 -3.40
C ARG A 128 11.70 23.52 -3.48
N ARG A 129 10.80 23.06 -4.37
CA ARG A 129 9.48 23.66 -4.63
C ARG A 129 8.35 22.99 -3.87
N ILE A 130 8.57 21.82 -3.27
CA ILE A 130 7.54 21.09 -2.51
C ILE A 130 7.39 21.72 -1.11
N PRO A 131 6.30 22.45 -0.82
CA PRO A 131 6.07 23.05 0.50
C PRO A 131 5.79 21.99 1.57
N ALA A 132 5.29 20.81 1.18
CA ALA A 132 5.00 19.68 2.08
C ALA A 132 6.25 19.11 2.77
N LEU A 133 7.46 19.38 2.25
CA LEU A 133 8.73 19.00 2.90
C LEU A 133 9.13 19.98 4.01
N GLN A 134 8.55 21.18 4.02
CA GLN A 134 8.81 22.25 4.99
C GLN A 134 7.70 22.36 6.06
N GLY A 135 6.59 21.62 5.93
CA GLY A 135 5.48 21.61 6.88
C GLY A 135 4.26 20.86 6.33
N ILE A 136 3.18 20.75 7.12
CA ILE A 136 1.93 20.05 6.74
C ILE A 136 1.07 20.91 5.79
N ASP A 137 1.58 22.06 5.35
CA ASP A 137 0.84 23.01 4.53
C ASP A 137 0.94 22.61 3.06
N TYR A 138 -0.18 22.10 2.54
CA TYR A 138 -0.37 21.93 1.11
C TYR A 138 -0.55 23.29 0.43
N PRO A 139 -0.10 23.46 -0.83
CA PRO A 139 -0.27 24.71 -1.55
C PRO A 139 -1.75 25.03 -1.70
N THR A 140 -2.22 26.03 -0.95
CA THR A 140 -3.56 26.59 -1.06
C THR A 140 -3.56 27.71 -2.11
N ARG A 141 -4.69 27.90 -2.80
CA ARG A 141 -4.82 28.98 -3.80
C ARG A 141 -4.57 30.34 -3.11
N PRO A 142 -3.70 31.22 -3.65
CA PRO A 142 -3.42 32.53 -3.05
C PRO A 142 -4.67 33.44 -2.99
N GLU A 143 -5.58 33.29 -3.95
CA GLU A 143 -6.90 33.97 -3.98
C GLU A 143 -7.79 33.60 -2.77
N LEU A 144 -7.66 32.39 -2.23
CA LEU A 144 -8.42 31.93 -1.06
C LEU A 144 -7.89 32.55 0.24
N ASN A 145 -6.57 32.72 0.34
CA ASN A 145 -5.92 33.38 1.48
C ASN A 145 -6.31 34.87 1.55
N ALA A 146 -6.58 35.50 0.40
CA ALA A 146 -7.03 36.88 0.30
C ALA A 146 -8.49 37.10 0.71
N LEU A 147 -9.31 36.02 0.74
CA LEU A 147 -10.73 36.07 1.10
C LEU A 147 -11.01 35.62 2.55
N GLN A 148 -9.99 35.21 3.30
CA GLN A 148 -10.13 34.81 4.69
C GLN A 148 -9.99 36.06 5.59
N PRO A 149 -11.08 36.60 6.18
CA PRO A 149 -10.98 37.75 7.06
C PRO A 149 -10.30 37.33 8.37
N LEU A 150 -9.45 38.22 8.91
CA LEU A 150 -8.75 38.09 10.20
C LEU A 150 -9.70 37.80 11.37
#